data_AF-A0A8S9P5P4-F1
#
_entry.id   AF-A0A8S9P5P4-F1
#
_cell.length_a   1.000
_cell.length_b   1.000
_cell.length_c   1.000
_cell.angle_alpha   90.00
_cell.angle_beta   90.00
_cell.angle_gamma   90.00
#
_symmetry.space_group_name_H-M   'P 1'
#
loop_
_entity.id
_entity.type
_entity.pdbx_description
1 polymer ?
#
loop_
_entity_poly.entity_id
_entity_poly.type
_entity_poly.pdbx_seq_one_letter_code
_entity_poly.pdbx_strand_id
1 'polypeptide(L)'
;MEAFAVLIPRIIKAVQSPERKKDFNVKQYTVSYVPMHGLNMSGNDCGAYSLKFIECHLLGLDFSLVNDENIKEARHKIAYDLWEAANDEVLQFRMSTFKPPKRAPVKPVDLG
;
A
#
# COMPACT_ATOMS: atom_id res chain seq x y z
N MET A 1 7.78 -10.33 12.79
CA MET A 1 7.31 -11.26 11.74
C MET A 1 5.89 -11.73 12.03
N GLU A 2 5.66 -12.38 13.17
CA GLU A 2 4.29 -12.69 13.68
C GLU A 2 3.40 -11.45 13.84
N ALA A 3 4.02 -10.30 14.10
CA ALA A 3 3.32 -9.02 14.18
C ALA A 3 2.45 -8.74 12.95
N PHE A 4 2.90 -8.97 11.71
CA PHE A 4 2.09 -8.70 10.52
C PHE A 4 0.95 -9.72 10.35
N ALA A 5 1.24 -11.00 10.58
CA ALA A 5 0.27 -12.08 10.52
C ALA A 5 -0.92 -11.87 11.48
N VAL A 6 -0.71 -11.13 12.57
CA VAL A 6 -1.72 -10.77 13.58
C VAL A 6 -2.27 -9.36 13.38
N LEU A 7 -1.43 -8.39 13.03
CA LEU A 7 -1.81 -6.98 12.91
C LEU A 7 -2.71 -6.74 11.71
N ILE A 8 -2.41 -7.33 10.55
CA ILE A 8 -3.19 -7.13 9.33
C ILE A 8 -4.65 -7.56 9.53
N PRO A 9 -4.96 -8.78 10.04
CA PRO A 9 -6.34 -9.17 10.35
C PRO A 9 -7.04 -8.25 11.35
N ARG A 10 -6.31 -7.69 12.32
CA ARG A 10 -6.87 -6.74 13.31
C ARG A 10 -7.21 -5.40 12.67
N ILE A 11 -6.35 -4.87 11.80
CA ILE A 11 -6.62 -3.66 11.02
C ILE A 11 -7.85 -3.88 10.14
N ILE A 12 -7.90 -5.01 9.42
CA ILE A 12 -9.04 -5.38 8.58
C ILE A 12 -10.33 -5.38 9.41
N LYS A 13 -10.33 -5.99 10.61
CA LYS A 13 -11.49 -5.95 11.52
C LYS A 13 -11.83 -4.54 11.98
N ALA A 14 -10.84 -3.71 12.25
CA ALA A 14 -11.05 -2.36 12.76
C ALA A 14 -11.73 -1.44 11.74
N VAL A 15 -11.43 -1.62 10.44
CA VAL A 15 -11.99 -0.82 9.34
C VAL A 15 -13.33 -1.34 8.81
N GLN A 16 -13.81 -2.51 9.26
CA GLN A 16 -15.15 -2.99 8.92
C GLN A 16 -16.25 -2.10 9.52
N SER A 17 -17.42 -2.06 8.87
CA SER A 17 -18.61 -1.46 9.44
C SER A 17 -19.04 -2.18 10.74
N PRO A 18 -19.75 -1.52 11.68
CA PRO A 18 -20.17 -2.13 12.94
C PRO A 18 -20.92 -3.46 12.75
N GLU A 19 -21.75 -3.55 11.71
CA GLU A 19 -22.57 -4.72 11.39
C GLU A 19 -21.70 -5.90 10.94
N ARG A 20 -20.63 -5.65 10.18
CA ARG A 20 -19.73 -6.70 9.67
C ARG A 20 -18.64 -7.08 10.67
N LYS A 21 -18.34 -6.19 11.62
CA LYS A 21 -17.26 -6.37 12.59
C LYS A 21 -17.51 -7.54 13.55
N LYS A 22 -18.77 -7.81 13.91
CA LYS A 22 -19.17 -8.96 14.74
C LYS A 22 -18.91 -10.29 14.04
N ASP A 23 -19.03 -10.33 12.72
CA ASP A 23 -18.91 -11.55 11.92
C ASP A 23 -17.45 -11.82 11.52
N PHE A 24 -16.57 -10.82 11.64
CA PHE A 24 -15.16 -10.96 11.34
C PHE A 24 -14.40 -11.66 12.49
N ASN A 25 -14.10 -12.94 12.31
CA ASN A 25 -13.24 -13.70 13.20
C ASN A 25 -11.76 -13.40 12.90
N VAL A 26 -11.02 -12.87 13.88
CA VAL A 26 -9.60 -12.55 13.71
C VAL A 26 -8.79 -13.83 13.87
N LYS A 27 -8.41 -14.42 12.73
CA LYS A 27 -7.43 -15.51 12.67
C LYS A 27 -6.10 -14.99 12.14
N GLN A 28 -5.01 -15.60 12.58
CA GLN A 28 -3.68 -15.30 12.05
C GLN A 28 -3.61 -15.68 10.57
N TYR A 29 -2.99 -14.82 9.76
CA TYR A 29 -2.77 -15.10 8.34
C TYR A 29 -1.47 -15.85 8.12
N THR A 30 -1.44 -16.69 7.07
CA THR A 30 -0.20 -17.20 6.52
C THR A 30 0.53 -16.06 5.80
N VAL A 31 1.83 -15.91 6.06
CA VAL A 31 2.66 -14.89 5.40
C VAL A 31 3.66 -15.61 4.51
N SER A 32 3.60 -15.33 3.20
CA SER A 32 4.61 -15.75 2.23
C SER A 32 5.54 -14.59 1.93
N TYR A 33 6.84 -14.83 2.01
CA TYR A 33 7.86 -13.86 1.61
C TYR A 33 8.37 -14.23 0.23
N VAL A 34 8.30 -13.28 -0.70
CA VAL A 34 8.95 -13.39 -2.00
C VAL A 34 10.35 -12.80 -1.84
N PRO A 35 11.43 -13.60 -2.01
CA PRO A 35 12.78 -13.08 -1.90
C PRO A 35 13.04 -12.08 -3.03
N MET A 36 13.33 -10.83 -2.67
CA MET A 36 13.69 -9.76 -3.60
C MET A 36 15.07 -9.26 -3.18
N HIS A 37 16.13 -9.89 -3.71
CA HIS A 37 17.52 -9.58 -3.34
C HIS A 37 18.18 -8.68 -4.38
N GLY A 38 19.06 -7.79 -3.92
CA GLY A 38 19.89 -6.95 -4.80
C GLY A 38 19.12 -5.88 -5.56
N LEU A 39 18.05 -5.34 -4.97
CA LEU A 39 17.22 -4.30 -5.58
C LEU A 39 17.39 -2.96 -4.89
N ASN A 40 17.07 -1.89 -5.64
CA ASN A 40 17.16 -0.51 -5.17
C ASN A 40 18.56 -0.20 -4.63
N MET A 41 19.60 -0.60 -5.38
CA MET A 41 21.00 -0.41 -4.96
C MET A 41 21.36 1.07 -4.80
N SER A 42 20.64 1.96 -5.50
CA SER A 42 20.73 3.42 -5.34
C SER A 42 20.18 3.93 -4.00
N GLY A 43 19.31 3.16 -3.34
CA GLY A 43 18.61 3.51 -2.10
C GLY A 43 17.46 4.51 -2.26
N ASN A 44 17.19 5.04 -3.45
CA ASN A 44 16.31 6.21 -3.63
C ASN A 44 14.93 5.90 -4.24
N ASP A 45 14.68 4.65 -4.65
CA ASP A 45 13.54 4.31 -5.49
C ASP A 45 12.53 3.39 -4.79
N CYS A 46 12.58 3.26 -3.45
CA CYS A 46 11.75 2.31 -2.69
C CYS A 46 10.24 2.41 -2.98
N GLY A 47 9.72 3.61 -3.23
CA GLY A 47 8.34 3.84 -3.63
C GLY A 47 8.02 3.27 -5.02
N ALA A 48 8.94 3.44 -5.98
CA ALA A 48 8.78 2.89 -7.33
C ALA A 48 8.85 1.36 -7.33
N TYR A 49 9.76 0.75 -6.57
CA TYR A 49 9.80 -0.72 -6.38
C TYR A 49 8.51 -1.23 -5.74
N SER A 50 8.00 -0.55 -4.71
CA SER A 50 6.77 -0.95 -4.02
C SER A 50 5.58 -0.94 -4.97
N LEU A 51 5.41 0.12 -5.76
CA LEU A 51 4.33 0.21 -6.75
C LEU A 51 4.49 -0.81 -7.86
N LYS A 52 5.71 -1.01 -8.37
CA LYS A 52 5.97 -2.01 -9.41
C LYS A 52 5.70 -3.43 -8.93
N PHE A 53 6.05 -3.74 -7.69
CA PHE A 53 5.75 -5.02 -7.06
C PHE A 53 4.24 -5.25 -6.94
N ILE A 54 3.49 -4.25 -6.48
CA ILE A 54 2.02 -4.31 -6.39
C ILE A 54 1.39 -4.49 -7.79
N GLU A 55 1.88 -3.76 -8.79
CA GLU A 55 1.43 -3.89 -10.19
C GLU A 55 1.64 -5.32 -10.70
N CYS A 56 2.84 -5.87 -10.54
CA CYS A 56 3.14 -7.22 -11.01
C CYS A 56 2.26 -8.26 -10.32
N HIS A 57 2.05 -8.13 -9.00
CA HIS A 57 1.20 -9.05 -8.25
C HIS A 57 -0.28 -8.95 -8.69
N LEU A 58 -0.80 -7.73 -8.88
CA LEU A 58 -2.19 -7.51 -9.30
C LEU A 58 -2.47 -8.05 -10.71
N LEU A 59 -1.52 -7.88 -11.62
CA LEU A 59 -1.67 -8.28 -13.03
C LEU A 59 -1.16 -9.70 -13.33
N GLY A 60 -0.64 -10.41 -12.32
CA GLY A 60 -0.05 -11.73 -12.51
C GLY A 60 1.21 -11.74 -13.40
N LEU A 61 1.96 -10.64 -13.39
CA LEU A 61 3.21 -10.51 -14.14
C LEU A 61 4.39 -11.12 -13.36
N ASP A 62 5.42 -11.49 -14.11
CA ASP A 62 6.65 -12.03 -13.52
C ASP A 62 7.41 -10.96 -12.73
N PHE A 63 7.92 -11.33 -11.54
CA PHE A 63 8.63 -10.40 -10.66
C PHE A 63 10.04 -10.05 -11.15
N SER A 64 10.59 -10.70 -12.17
CA SER A 64 11.83 -10.26 -12.84
C SER A 64 11.69 -8.85 -13.43
N LEU A 65 10.47 -8.37 -13.66
CA LEU A 65 10.18 -6.99 -14.06
C LEU A 65 10.39 -5.95 -12.95
N VAL A 66 10.73 -6.37 -11.73
CA VAL A 66 11.06 -5.49 -10.61
C VAL A 66 12.58 -5.49 -10.44
N ASN A 67 13.30 -4.64 -11.17
CA ASN A 67 14.76 -4.63 -11.17
C ASN A 67 15.36 -3.22 -11.35
N ASP A 68 16.67 -3.09 -11.10
CA ASP A 68 17.40 -1.81 -11.17
C ASP A 68 17.59 -1.29 -12.60
N GLU A 69 17.54 -2.17 -13.60
CA GLU A 69 17.71 -1.79 -15.00
C GLU A 69 16.49 -1.03 -15.55
N ASN A 70 15.30 -1.33 -15.06
CA ASN A 70 14.03 -0.77 -15.56
C ASN A 70 13.36 0.23 -14.61
N ILE A 71 13.98 0.53 -13.46
CA ILE A 71 13.34 1.36 -12.43
C ILE A 71 13.11 2.80 -12.91
N LYS A 72 13.94 3.30 -13.83
CA LYS A 72 13.77 4.64 -14.40
C LYS A 72 12.49 4.71 -15.25
N GLU A 73 12.25 3.70 -16.07
CA GLU A 73 11.05 3.55 -16.89
C GLU A 73 9.82 3.36 -16.00
N ALA A 74 9.95 2.55 -14.93
CA ALA A 74 8.90 2.39 -13.93
C ALA A 74 8.52 3.74 -13.29
N ARG A 75 9.50 4.59 -12.93
CA ARG A 75 9.22 5.95 -12.41
C ARG A 75 8.46 6.81 -13.42
N HIS A 76 8.86 6.82 -14.68
CA HIS A 76 8.15 7.59 -15.71
C HIS A 76 6.73 7.09 -15.91
N LYS A 77 6.52 5.77 -15.93
CA LYS A 77 5.19 5.17 -16.02
C LYS A 77 4.33 5.58 -14.83
N ILE A 78 4.84 5.47 -13.59
CA ILE A 78 4.13 5.89 -12.38
C ILE A 78 3.76 7.38 -12.45
N ALA A 79 4.68 8.23 -12.90
CA ALA A 79 4.43 9.66 -13.06
C ALA A 79 3.33 9.94 -14.10
N TYR A 80 3.35 9.21 -15.22
CA TYR A 80 2.33 9.30 -16.27
C TYR A 80 0.97 8.83 -15.78
N ASP A 81 0.90 7.65 -15.16
CA ASP A 81 -0.33 7.08 -14.62
C ASP A 81 -0.95 8.00 -13.54
N LEU A 82 -0.11 8.64 -12.71
CA LEU A 82 -0.56 9.61 -11.72
C LEU A 82 -1.06 10.90 -12.37
N TRP A 83 -0.39 11.39 -13.41
CA TRP A 83 -0.85 12.55 -14.19
C TRP A 83 -2.19 12.25 -14.85
N GLU A 84 -2.37 11.08 -15.47
CA GLU A 84 -3.63 10.66 -16.06
C GLU A 84 -4.74 10.61 -15.01
N ALA A 85 -4.50 9.96 -13.87
CA ALA A 85 -5.45 9.89 -12.76
C ALA A 85 -5.79 11.27 -12.17
N ALA A 86 -4.85 12.21 -12.13
CA ALA A 86 -5.09 13.57 -11.68
C ALA A 86 -5.99 14.37 -12.64
N ASN A 87 -6.08 13.95 -13.90
CA ASN A 87 -6.95 14.57 -14.90
C ASN A 87 -8.31 13.85 -15.04
N ASP A 88 -8.54 12.74 -14.34
CA ASP A 88 -9.85 12.07 -14.31
C ASP A 88 -10.90 12.93 -13.57
N GLU A 89 -12.02 13.22 -14.25
CA GLU A 89 -13.06 14.12 -13.74
C GLU A 89 -13.70 13.63 -12.43
N VAL A 90 -13.88 12.31 -12.28
CA VAL A 90 -14.48 11.70 -11.08
C VAL A 90 -13.51 11.84 -9.92
N LEU A 91 -12.22 11.57 -10.13
CA LEU A 91 -11.20 11.74 -9.10
C LEU A 91 -11.01 13.20 -8.72
N GLN A 92 -10.99 14.13 -9.69
CA GLN A 92 -10.96 15.56 -9.43
C GLN A 92 -12.15 16.02 -8.58
N PHE A 93 -13.37 15.58 -8.92
CA PHE A 93 -14.55 15.90 -8.13
C PHE A 93 -14.46 15.36 -6.69
N ARG A 94 -14.01 14.11 -6.53
CA ARG A 94 -13.83 13.51 -5.19
C ARG A 94 -12.75 14.21 -4.37
N MET A 95 -11.65 14.62 -5.00
CA MET A 95 -10.58 15.36 -4.34
C MET A 95 -11.02 16.76 -3.92
N SER A 96 -11.75 17.49 -4.77
CA SER A 96 -12.25 18.84 -4.45
C SER A 96 -13.28 18.86 -3.31
N THR A 97 -13.99 17.74 -3.12
CA THR A 97 -15.00 17.59 -2.05
C THR A 97 -14.47 16.85 -0.82
N PHE A 98 -13.20 16.41 -0.83
CA PHE A 98 -12.62 15.64 0.27
C PHE A 98 -12.51 16.49 1.55
N LYS A 99 -13.08 16.00 2.65
CA LYS A 99 -12.94 16.56 3.98
C LYS A 99 -12.09 15.61 4.83
N PRO A 100 -10.87 15.99 5.24
CA PRO A 100 -10.04 15.15 6.09
C PRO A 100 -10.79 14.77 7.36
N PRO A 101 -10.71 13.51 7.82
CA PRO A 101 -11.30 13.12 9.09
C PRO A 101 -10.67 13.97 10.21
N LYS A 102 -11.50 14.40 11.18
CA LYS A 102 -11.01 15.09 12.38
C LYS A 102 -10.00 14.17 13.06
N ARG A 103 -8.74 14.63 13.19
CA ARG A 103 -7.72 13.89 13.94
C ARG A 103 -8.24 13.66 15.36
N ALA A 104 -8.08 12.43 15.85
CA ALA A 104 -8.34 12.17 17.26
C ALA A 104 -7.47 13.12 18.11
N PRO A 105 -7.94 13.58 19.27
CA PRO A 105 -7.11 14.34 20.20
C PRO A 105 -5.81 13.56 20.43
N VAL A 106 -4.66 14.25 20.30
CA VAL A 106 -3.37 13.66 20.63
C VAL A 106 -3.38 13.36 22.12
N LYS A 107 -3.62 12.09 22.49
CA LYS A 107 -3.32 11.63 23.83
C LYS A 107 -1.80 11.45 23.89
N PRO A 108 -1.09 12.08 24.82
CA PRO A 108 0.30 11.74 25.08
C PRO A 108 0.38 10.24 25.34
N VAL A 109 1.17 9.53 24.54
CA VAL A 109 1.50 8.14 24.82
C VAL A 109 2.67 8.21 25.79
N ASP A 110 2.42 7.93 27.07
CA ASP A 110 3.47 7.83 28.06
C ASP A 110 4.24 6.53 27.81
N LEU A 111 5.54 6.65 27.56
CA LEU A 111 6.44 5.52 27.27
C LEU A 111 7.27 5.16 28.51
N GLY A 112 6.62 5.18 29.67
CA GLY A 112 7.22 4.75 30.95
C GLY A 112 7.68 3.30 30.95
#